data_AF-A0A6B0XJK7-F1
#
_entry.id   AF-A0A6B0XJK7-F1
#
_cell.length_a   1.000
_cell.length_b   1.000
_cell.length_c   1.000
_cell.angle_alpha   90.00
_cell.angle_beta   90.00
_cell.angle_gamma   90.00
#
_symmetry.space_group_name_H-M   'P 1'
#
loop_
_entity.id
_entity.type
_entity.pdbx_description
1 polymer ?
#
loop_
_entity_poly.entity_id
_entity_poly.type
_entity_poly.pdbx_seq_one_letter_code
_entity_poly.pdbx_strand_id
1 'polypeptide(L)'
;MLRWWFENIDTWTRYNGSDFTGPPVPVYRYWHPFDHITVRWRRRVYVRGRPGPGSVIEIREDLGGKHPVRARARVSKFDDEAFNFDLLLAGLFRVGSLDHLYAEVEGGCSFYTEARIGVRVPIIGRLLNWIIRRQFTEELLRDWIVHNVEESGETEKFVPTLFEDARRKSARAAG
;
A
#
# COMPACT_ATOMS: atom_id res chain seq x y z
N MET A 1 -8.78 1.90 -12.22
CA MET A 1 -9.25 1.08 -11.07
C MET A 1 -8.25 1.09 -9.92
N LEU A 2 -6.94 0.95 -10.19
CA LEU A 2 -5.93 0.81 -9.14
C LEU A 2 -5.79 2.02 -8.20
N ARG A 3 -5.84 3.25 -8.74
CA ARG A 3 -5.93 4.45 -7.88
C ARG A 3 -7.12 4.40 -6.94
N TRP A 4 -8.31 4.08 -7.45
CA TRP A 4 -9.52 3.95 -6.62
C TRP A 4 -9.32 2.90 -5.53
N TRP A 5 -8.67 1.78 -5.85
CA TRP A 5 -8.35 0.75 -4.87
C TRP A 5 -7.51 1.33 -3.72
N PHE A 6 -6.40 2.01 -4.02
CA PHE A 6 -5.55 2.63 -3.00
C PHE A 6 -6.25 3.73 -2.19
N GLU A 7 -7.17 4.48 -2.80
CA GLU A 7 -7.98 5.49 -2.09
C GLU A 7 -8.91 4.85 -1.06
N ASN A 8 -9.30 3.58 -1.26
CA ASN A 8 -10.27 2.84 -0.45
C ASN A 8 -9.65 1.68 0.34
N ILE A 9 -8.32 1.58 0.38
CA ILE A 9 -7.61 0.41 0.93
C ILE A 9 -7.87 0.18 2.44
N ASP A 10 -8.26 1.21 3.19
CA ASP A 10 -8.58 1.11 4.62
C ASP A 10 -10.08 0.91 4.91
N THR A 11 -10.86 0.57 3.88
CA THR A 11 -12.31 0.36 4.00
C THR A 11 -12.66 -1.12 4.26
N TRP A 12 -13.97 -1.41 4.28
CA TRP A 12 -14.52 -2.73 4.51
C TRP A 12 -15.42 -3.14 3.35
N THR A 13 -15.44 -4.43 3.04
CA THR A 13 -16.35 -5.04 2.06
C THR A 13 -17.09 -6.23 2.67
N ARG A 14 -18.18 -6.63 2.03
CA ARG A 14 -18.89 -7.90 2.30
C ARG A 14 -18.64 -8.94 1.21
N TYR A 15 -17.72 -8.65 0.29
CA TYR A 15 -17.38 -9.56 -0.79
C TYR A 15 -16.82 -10.86 -0.22
N ASN A 16 -17.37 -12.02 -0.56
CA ASN A 16 -16.91 -13.32 -0.04
C ASN A 16 -16.09 -14.15 -1.05
N GLY A 17 -15.73 -13.56 -2.19
CA GLY A 17 -15.11 -14.27 -3.31
C GLY A 17 -16.08 -14.63 -4.45
N SER A 18 -17.39 -14.47 -4.25
CA SER A 18 -18.42 -14.67 -5.28
C SER A 18 -19.45 -13.53 -5.31
N ASP A 19 -19.94 -13.09 -4.16
CA ASP A 19 -20.95 -12.05 -4.02
C ASP A 19 -20.72 -11.17 -2.78
N PHE A 20 -21.65 -10.27 -2.48
CA PHE A 20 -21.55 -9.29 -1.38
C PHE A 20 -22.43 -9.64 -0.16
N THR A 21 -22.81 -10.90 0.01
CA THR A 21 -23.64 -11.37 1.14
C THR A 21 -22.83 -11.80 2.36
N GLY A 22 -21.50 -11.78 2.25
CA GLY A 22 -20.59 -12.21 3.30
C GLY A 22 -20.55 -11.31 4.54
N PRO A 23 -19.79 -11.74 5.56
CA PRO A 23 -19.47 -10.90 6.71
C PRO A 23 -18.62 -9.69 6.29
N PRO A 24 -18.60 -8.60 7.07
CA PRO A 24 -17.71 -7.49 6.81
C PRO A 24 -16.24 -7.90 7.02
N VAL A 25 -15.39 -7.67 6.03
CA VAL A 25 -13.95 -7.95 6.03
C VAL A 25 -13.19 -6.68 5.62
N PRO A 26 -12.05 -6.34 6.26
CA PRO A 26 -11.22 -5.23 5.81
C PRO A 26 -10.74 -5.51 4.39
N VAL A 27 -10.90 -4.55 3.47
CA VAL A 27 -10.53 -4.80 2.06
C VAL A 27 -9.04 -5.13 1.93
N TYR A 28 -8.21 -4.51 2.77
CA TYR A 28 -6.77 -4.74 2.83
C TYR A 28 -6.38 -6.22 2.94
N ARG A 29 -7.22 -7.03 3.61
CA ARG A 29 -6.96 -8.47 3.76
C ARG A 29 -7.13 -9.28 2.49
N TYR A 30 -7.86 -8.79 1.48
CA TYR A 30 -7.90 -9.46 0.17
C TYR A 30 -6.60 -9.31 -0.59
N TRP A 31 -5.86 -8.24 -0.32
CA TRP A 31 -4.63 -7.94 -1.03
C TRP A 31 -3.51 -8.93 -0.67
N HIS A 32 -3.41 -9.31 0.60
CA HIS A 32 -2.55 -10.41 1.03
C HIS A 32 -3.12 -11.07 2.31
N PRO A 33 -3.94 -12.12 2.20
CA PRO A 33 -4.69 -12.68 3.34
C PRO A 33 -3.83 -13.16 4.51
N PHE A 34 -2.62 -13.64 4.22
CA PHE A 34 -1.72 -14.20 5.22
C PHE A 34 -0.95 -13.13 6.00
N ASP A 35 -0.53 -12.05 5.34
CA ASP A 35 0.41 -11.08 5.91
C ASP A 35 -0.29 -9.79 6.37
N HIS A 36 -1.42 -9.42 5.76
CA HIS A 36 -2.09 -8.15 6.04
C HIS A 36 -2.91 -8.17 7.33
N ILE A 37 -2.48 -7.34 8.29
CA ILE A 37 -3.18 -7.17 9.57
C ILE A 37 -4.10 -5.96 9.51
N THR A 38 -3.54 -4.76 9.34
CA THR A 38 -4.33 -3.51 9.25
C THR A 38 -3.60 -2.44 8.46
N VAL A 39 -4.35 -1.66 7.69
CA VAL A 39 -3.93 -0.38 7.12
C VAL A 39 -4.86 0.72 7.58
N ARG A 40 -4.33 1.93 7.81
CA ARG A 40 -5.15 3.11 8.09
C ARG A 40 -4.45 4.40 7.70
N TRP A 41 -5.24 5.40 7.36
CA TRP A 41 -4.72 6.76 7.26
C TRP A 41 -4.59 7.38 8.65
N ARG A 42 -3.36 7.70 9.04
CA ARG A 42 -3.10 8.51 10.25
C ARG A 42 -3.39 9.98 10.04
N ARG A 43 -3.16 10.45 8.83
CA ARG A 43 -3.47 11.81 8.40
C ARG A 43 -3.84 11.77 6.92
N ARG A 44 -4.99 12.33 6.56
CA ARG A 44 -5.37 12.54 5.16
C ARG A 44 -5.17 13.99 4.80
N VAL A 45 -4.39 14.24 3.77
CA VAL A 45 -4.32 15.54 3.09
C VAL A 45 -5.12 15.38 1.81
N TYR A 46 -6.11 16.25 1.62
CA TYR A 46 -6.99 16.17 0.47
C TYR A 46 -6.55 17.14 -0.63
N VAL A 47 -6.46 16.62 -1.86
CA VAL A 47 -6.24 17.39 -3.08
C VAL A 47 -7.42 17.11 -3.98
N ARG A 48 -8.22 18.15 -4.30
CA ARG A 48 -9.45 18.02 -5.11
C ARG A 48 -10.41 16.95 -4.57
N GLY A 49 -10.58 16.90 -3.25
CA GLY A 49 -11.49 15.96 -2.57
C GLY A 49 -10.98 14.52 -2.43
N ARG A 50 -9.75 14.22 -2.87
CA ARG A 50 -9.15 12.88 -2.79
C ARG A 50 -7.90 12.88 -1.92
N PRO A 51 -7.55 11.78 -1.23
CA PRO A 51 -6.26 11.66 -0.55
C PRO A 51 -5.12 11.95 -1.52
N GLY A 52 -4.14 12.74 -1.08
CA GLY A 52 -3.02 13.17 -1.91
C GLY A 52 -1.71 13.27 -1.14
N PRO A 53 -0.67 13.83 -1.78
CA PRO A 53 0.65 14.04 -1.19
C PRO A 53 0.60 14.72 0.18
N GLY A 54 1.47 14.27 1.08
CA GLY A 54 1.50 14.67 2.49
C GLY A 54 0.62 13.82 3.40
N SER A 55 -0.32 13.02 2.88
CA SER A 55 -1.04 12.03 3.69
C SER A 55 -0.07 11.06 4.37
N VAL A 56 -0.42 10.53 5.53
CA VAL A 56 0.39 9.55 6.28
C VAL A 56 -0.43 8.29 6.47
N ILE A 57 0.11 7.17 6.01
CA ILE A 57 -0.45 5.84 6.17
C ILE A 57 0.31 5.09 7.28
N GLU A 58 -0.42 4.32 8.09
CA GLU A 58 0.17 3.37 9.04
C GLU A 58 -0.26 1.97 8.64
N ILE A 59 0.74 1.10 8.47
CA ILE A 59 0.60 -0.26 8.00
C ILE A 59 1.10 -1.20 9.09
N ARG A 60 0.37 -2.30 9.29
CA ARG A 60 0.76 -3.42 10.13
C ARG A 60 0.59 -4.70 9.34
N GLU A 61 1.68 -5.44 9.25
CA GLU A 61 1.82 -6.66 8.46
C GLU A 61 2.71 -7.64 9.22
N ASP A 62 2.68 -8.89 8.79
CA ASP A 62 3.61 -9.93 9.21
C ASP A 62 4.14 -10.67 7.98
N LEU A 63 5.29 -10.23 7.46
CA LEU A 63 5.79 -10.72 6.17
C LEU A 63 6.18 -12.20 6.30
N GLY A 64 5.56 -13.04 5.48
CA GLY A 64 5.74 -14.50 5.51
C GLY A 64 5.38 -15.15 6.86
N GLY A 65 4.63 -14.46 7.73
CA GLY A 65 4.32 -14.90 9.09
C GLY A 65 5.52 -14.96 10.06
N LYS A 66 6.61 -14.26 9.73
CA LYS A 66 7.88 -14.29 10.49
C LYS A 66 8.37 -12.90 10.89
N HIS A 67 8.02 -11.89 10.11
CA HIS A 67 8.58 -10.56 10.22
C HIS A 67 7.48 -9.54 10.51
N PRO A 68 7.18 -9.28 11.80
CA PRO A 68 6.19 -8.28 12.16
C PRO A 68 6.69 -6.89 11.75
N VAL A 69 5.95 -6.26 10.83
CA VAL A 69 6.25 -4.92 10.32
C VAL A 69 5.21 -3.94 10.84
N ARG A 70 5.72 -2.81 11.34
CA ARG A 70 4.90 -1.64 11.64
C ARG A 70 5.50 -0.43 10.95
N ALA A 71 4.97 -0.10 9.79
CA ALA A 71 5.46 0.99 8.96
C ALA A 71 4.59 2.24 9.12
N ARG A 72 5.24 3.40 9.05
CA ARG A 72 4.59 4.67 8.74
C ARG A 72 5.22 5.21 7.48
N ALA A 73 4.38 5.59 6.53
CA ALA A 73 4.84 6.12 5.26
C ALA A 73 4.09 7.42 4.95
N ARG A 74 4.82 8.42 4.45
CA ARG A 74 4.23 9.68 3.99
C ARG A 74 4.06 9.61 2.49
N VAL A 75 2.86 9.84 1.99
CA VAL A 75 2.58 9.89 0.56
C VAL A 75 3.37 11.02 -0.08
N SER A 76 4.19 10.71 -1.07
CA SER A 76 5.00 11.66 -1.85
C SER A 76 4.36 11.98 -3.20
N LYS A 77 3.74 10.99 -3.86
CA LYS A 77 2.94 11.14 -5.09
C LYS A 77 1.71 10.24 -4.98
N PHE A 78 0.53 10.75 -5.36
CA PHE A 78 -0.68 9.93 -5.46
C PHE A 78 -1.64 10.49 -6.51
N ASP A 79 -1.66 9.84 -7.67
CA ASP A 79 -2.45 10.24 -8.84
C ASP A 79 -2.80 9.01 -9.69
N ASP A 80 -3.01 9.16 -11.00
CA ASP A 80 -3.40 8.05 -11.88
C ASP A 80 -2.20 7.23 -12.39
N GLU A 81 -0.96 7.63 -12.07
CA GLU A 81 0.27 6.95 -12.51
C GLU A 81 1.04 6.31 -11.35
N ALA A 82 0.83 6.79 -10.12
CA ALA A 82 1.68 6.42 -9.00
C ALA A 82 1.00 6.50 -7.64
N PHE A 83 1.51 5.68 -6.71
CA PHE A 83 1.24 5.78 -5.28
C PHE A 83 2.53 5.60 -4.49
N ASN A 84 3.28 6.69 -4.34
CA ASN A 84 4.63 6.64 -3.80
C ASN A 84 4.67 7.14 -2.36
N PHE A 85 5.67 6.67 -1.62
CA PHE A 85 5.86 6.99 -0.22
C PHE A 85 7.30 7.33 0.13
N ASP A 86 7.45 8.20 1.12
CA ASP A 86 8.63 8.29 1.96
C ASP A 86 8.48 7.35 3.16
N LEU A 87 9.45 6.44 3.34
CA LEU A 87 9.49 5.54 4.49
C LEU A 87 9.98 6.31 5.72
N LEU A 88 9.26 6.22 6.85
CA LEU A 88 9.54 7.01 8.05
C LEU A 88 10.01 6.16 9.23
N LEU A 89 11.23 6.42 9.71
CA LEU A 89 11.72 5.91 10.98
C LEU A 89 11.15 6.76 12.14
N ALA A 90 10.65 6.07 13.17
CA ALA A 90 9.90 6.67 14.28
C ALA A 90 8.70 7.56 13.83
N GLY A 91 8.26 7.41 12.57
CA GLY A 91 7.21 8.25 11.98
C GLY A 91 7.63 9.69 11.65
N LEU A 92 8.91 10.05 11.77
CA LEU A 92 9.39 11.43 11.61
C LEU A 92 10.48 11.54 10.55
N PHE A 93 11.48 10.67 10.59
CA PHE A 93 12.68 10.78 9.78
C PHE A 93 12.55 9.94 8.52
N ARG A 94 12.69 10.57 7.35
CA ARG A 94 12.72 9.84 6.08
C ARG A 94 13.98 8.96 6.04
N VAL A 95 13.78 7.66 5.87
CA VAL A 95 14.85 6.65 5.76
C VAL A 95 14.86 5.91 4.42
N GLY A 96 13.97 6.29 3.52
CA GLY A 96 13.90 5.70 2.20
C GLY A 96 12.73 6.23 1.39
N SER A 97 12.49 5.58 0.26
CA SER A 97 11.29 5.75 -0.57
C SER A 97 10.78 4.40 -1.02
N LEU A 98 9.48 4.32 -1.25
CA LEU A 98 8.80 3.21 -1.89
C LEU A 98 7.99 3.79 -3.06
N ASP A 99 8.33 3.42 -4.28
CA ASP A 99 7.65 3.89 -5.48
C ASP A 99 6.76 2.75 -6.00
N HIS A 100 5.46 3.00 -6.12
CA HIS A 100 4.53 2.12 -6.84
C HIS A 100 4.06 2.85 -8.08
N LEU A 101 4.48 2.38 -9.24
CA LEU A 101 4.14 2.94 -10.54
C LEU A 101 3.18 2.00 -11.24
N TYR A 102 2.17 2.58 -11.88
CA TYR A 102 1.20 1.83 -12.65
C TYR A 102 0.87 2.55 -13.94
N ALA A 103 0.64 1.75 -14.97
CA ALA A 103 0.30 2.22 -16.30
C ALA A 103 -0.66 1.24 -16.96
N GLU A 104 -1.56 1.78 -17.78
CA GLU A 104 -2.42 0.99 -18.63
C GLU A 104 -1.59 0.31 -19.72
N VAL A 105 -1.85 -0.98 -19.94
CA VAL A 105 -1.25 -1.80 -21.00
C VAL A 105 -2.34 -2.59 -21.69
N GLU A 106 -2.06 -3.13 -22.88
CA GLU A 106 -3.01 -3.99 -23.58
C GLU A 106 -3.44 -5.15 -22.67
N GLY A 107 -4.75 -5.26 -22.43
CA GLY A 107 -5.33 -6.32 -21.61
C GLY A 107 -5.24 -6.10 -20.08
N GLY A 108 -4.68 -4.99 -19.58
CA GLY A 108 -4.63 -4.79 -18.13
C GLY A 108 -3.79 -3.59 -17.64
N CYS A 109 -3.04 -3.82 -16.57
CA CYS A 109 -2.24 -2.81 -15.88
C CYS A 109 -0.85 -3.37 -15.61
N SER A 110 0.20 -2.66 -16.02
CA SER A 110 1.54 -2.92 -15.50
C SER A 110 1.66 -2.32 -14.09
N PHE A 111 2.28 -3.03 -13.18
CA PHE A 111 2.58 -2.56 -11.82
C PHE A 111 4.05 -2.78 -11.51
N TYR A 112 4.73 -1.73 -11.06
CA TYR A 112 6.14 -1.74 -10.71
C TYR A 112 6.33 -1.19 -9.31
N THR A 113 7.09 -1.92 -8.49
CA THR A 113 7.45 -1.50 -7.14
C THR A 113 8.95 -1.41 -6.98
N GLU A 114 9.43 -0.30 -6.42
CA GLU A 114 10.83 -0.13 -6.02
C GLU A 114 10.95 0.46 -4.62
N ALA A 115 11.70 -0.22 -3.74
CA ALA A 115 12.11 0.32 -2.45
C ALA A 115 13.56 0.77 -2.50
N ARG A 116 13.81 2.04 -2.12
CA ARG A 116 15.17 2.56 -1.91
C ARG A 116 15.34 2.89 -0.44
N ILE A 117 16.24 2.18 0.24
CA ILE A 117 16.47 2.31 1.67
C ILE A 117 17.83 2.95 1.94
N GLY A 118 17.85 3.99 2.78
CA GLY A 118 19.04 4.69 3.20
C GLY A 118 18.81 6.20 3.32
N VAL A 119 19.74 6.84 4.01
CA VAL A 119 19.75 8.29 4.23
C VAL A 119 21.02 8.93 3.68
N ARG A 120 20.89 10.16 3.19
CA ARG A 120 22.02 11.02 2.77
C ARG A 120 22.09 12.25 3.69
N VAL A 121 22.42 12.02 4.95
CA VAL A 121 22.60 13.11 5.94
C VAL A 121 24.10 13.37 6.13
N PRO A 122 24.56 14.63 6.00
CA PRO A 122 25.95 14.99 6.32
C PRO A 122 26.32 14.57 7.75
N ILE A 123 27.58 14.17 7.96
CA ILE A 123 28.17 13.80 9.26
C ILE A 123 27.62 12.50 9.87
N ILE A 124 26.30 12.38 10.09
CA ILE A 124 25.69 11.22 10.79
C ILE A 124 25.17 10.13 9.85
N GLY A 125 25.12 10.36 8.53
CA GLY A 125 24.51 9.43 7.57
C GLY A 125 25.16 8.05 7.54
N ARG A 126 26.46 7.93 7.79
CA ARG A 126 27.14 6.62 7.85
C ARG A 126 26.64 5.77 9.02
N LEU A 127 26.53 6.36 10.20
CA LEU A 127 26.02 5.68 11.39
C LEU A 127 24.56 5.28 11.21
N LEU A 128 23.73 6.18 10.69
CA LEU A 128 22.32 5.89 10.42
C LEU A 128 22.17 4.75 9.40
N ASN A 129 22.91 4.78 8.30
CA ASN A 129 22.88 3.72 7.29
C ASN A 129 23.40 2.38 7.84
N TRP A 130 24.36 2.39 8.76
CA TRP A 130 24.79 1.18 9.46
C TRP A 130 23.65 0.59 10.31
N ILE A 131 22.93 1.41 11.08
CA ILE A 131 21.76 0.96 11.86
C ILE A 131 20.66 0.43 10.94
N ILE A 132 20.34 1.16 9.87
CA ILE A 132 19.32 0.77 8.88
C ILE A 132 19.65 -0.60 8.28
N ARG A 133 20.89 -0.82 7.82
CA ARG A 133 21.31 -2.10 7.24
C ARG A 133 21.21 -3.29 8.20
N ARG A 134 21.29 -3.06 9.51
CA ARG A 134 21.07 -4.12 10.51
C ARG A 134 19.60 -4.46 10.72
N GLN A 135 18.69 -3.55 10.39
CA GLN A 135 17.25 -3.78 10.46
C GLN A 135 16.71 -4.43 9.18
N PHE A 136 17.29 -4.09 8.01
CA PHE A 136 16.93 -4.67 6.72
C PHE A 136 17.86 -5.83 6.37
N THR A 137 17.62 -6.99 7.01
CA THR A 137 18.35 -8.22 6.72
C THR A 137 18.01 -8.74 5.32
N GLU A 138 18.88 -9.58 4.75
CA GLU A 138 18.65 -10.20 3.44
C GLU A 138 17.38 -11.07 3.43
N GLU A 139 17.13 -11.79 4.53
CA GLU A 139 15.91 -12.58 4.72
C GLU A 139 14.65 -11.71 4.68
N LEU A 140 14.63 -10.62 5.46
CA LEU A 140 13.52 -9.67 5.47
C LEU A 140 13.27 -9.07 4.09
N LEU A 141 14.34 -8.72 3.37
CA LEU A 141 14.23 -8.13 2.03
C LEU A 141 13.71 -9.14 1.00
N ARG A 142 14.08 -10.42 1.11
CA ARG A 142 13.53 -11.48 0.27
C ARG A 142 12.04 -11.70 0.53
N ASP A 143 11.66 -11.82 1.80
CA ASP A 143 10.25 -11.99 2.17
C ASP A 143 9.42 -10.77 1.76
N TRP A 144 9.98 -9.56 1.87
CA TRP A 144 9.36 -8.34 1.35
C TRP A 144 9.15 -8.34 -0.17
N ILE A 145 10.13 -8.84 -0.95
CA ILE A 145 9.99 -8.98 -2.42
C ILE A 145 8.88 -9.99 -2.76
N VAL A 146 8.89 -11.15 -2.12
CA VAL A 146 7.86 -12.20 -2.34
C VAL A 146 6.48 -11.64 -2.02
N HIS A 147 6.33 -11.03 -0.86
CA HIS A 147 5.10 -10.37 -0.44
C HIS A 147 4.57 -9.35 -1.47
N ASN A 148 5.45 -8.50 -2.02
CA ASN A 148 5.06 -7.52 -3.04
C ASN A 148 4.60 -8.17 -4.36
N VAL A 149 5.24 -9.27 -4.75
CA VAL A 149 4.83 -10.03 -5.94
C VAL A 149 3.47 -10.68 -5.72
N GLU A 150 3.27 -11.31 -4.56
CA GLU A 150 2.02 -11.98 -4.19
C GLU A 150 0.85 -10.98 -4.11
N GLU A 151 1.00 -9.86 -3.39
CA GLU A 151 -0.08 -8.88 -3.27
C GLU A 151 -0.43 -8.22 -4.62
N SER A 152 0.58 -7.93 -5.43
CA SER A 152 0.37 -7.35 -6.75
C SER A 152 -0.38 -8.33 -7.65
N GLY A 153 -0.04 -9.62 -7.59
CA GLY A 153 -0.73 -10.68 -8.32
C GLY A 153 -2.15 -10.95 -7.83
N GLU A 154 -2.46 -10.78 -6.55
CA GLU A 154 -3.83 -10.95 -6.03
C GLU A 154 -4.77 -9.82 -6.48
N THR A 155 -4.22 -8.64 -6.77
CA THR A 155 -4.98 -7.42 -7.10
C THR A 155 -5.99 -7.65 -8.23
N GLU A 156 -5.60 -8.37 -9.28
CA GLU A 156 -6.45 -8.61 -10.46
C GLU A 156 -7.72 -9.42 -10.14
N LYS A 157 -7.67 -10.25 -9.10
CA LYS A 157 -8.75 -11.20 -8.77
C LYS A 157 -9.95 -10.53 -8.10
N PHE A 158 -9.74 -9.41 -7.42
CA PHE A 158 -10.80 -8.78 -6.62
C PHE A 158 -11.02 -7.30 -6.92
N VAL A 159 -9.99 -6.53 -7.31
CA VAL A 159 -10.14 -5.08 -7.50
C VAL A 159 -11.20 -4.72 -8.55
N PRO A 160 -11.27 -5.36 -9.73
CA PRO A 160 -12.32 -5.07 -10.71
C PRO A 160 -13.73 -5.27 -10.14
N THR A 161 -13.95 -6.38 -9.41
CA THR A 161 -15.24 -6.71 -8.79
C THR A 161 -15.66 -5.68 -7.74
N LEU A 162 -14.72 -5.28 -6.87
CA LEU A 162 -14.99 -4.25 -5.85
C LEU A 162 -15.26 -2.89 -6.49
N PHE A 163 -14.52 -2.53 -7.54
CA PHE A 163 -14.69 -1.27 -8.25
C PHE A 163 -16.07 -1.18 -8.93
N GLU A 164 -16.50 -2.23 -9.61
CA GLU A 164 -17.80 -2.26 -10.29
C GLU A 164 -18.98 -2.23 -9.29
N ASP A 165 -18.86 -2.90 -8.15
CA ASP A 165 -19.85 -2.76 -7.07
C ASP A 165 -19.94 -1.31 -6.54
N ALA A 166 -18.79 -0.68 -6.27
CA ALA A 166 -18.76 0.71 -5.83
C ALA A 166 -19.38 1.66 -6.87
N ARG A 167 -19.06 1.49 -8.15
CA ARG A 167 -19.67 2.25 -9.26
C ARG A 167 -21.18 2.10 -9.30
N ARG A 168 -21.69 0.86 -9.18
CA ARG A 168 -23.14 0.58 -9.18
C ARG A 168 -23.84 1.25 -7.99
N LYS A 169 -23.23 1.21 -6.81
CA LYS A 169 -23.76 1.89 -5.61
C LYS A 169 -23.83 3.40 -5.80
N SER A 170 -22.77 4.02 -6.34
CA SER A 170 -22.77 5.46 -6.62
C SER A 170 -23.84 5.86 -7.65
N ALA A 171 -24.03 5.07 -8.71
CA ALA A 171 -25.06 5.35 -9.72
C ALA A 171 -26.48 5.29 -9.13
N ARG A 172 -26.77 4.30 -8.26
CA ARG A 172 -28.06 4.18 -7.58
C ARG A 172 -28.34 5.31 -6.58
N ALA A 173 -27.30 5.88 -5.98
CA ALA A 173 -27.45 7.00 -5.05
C ALA A 173 -27.69 8.35 -5.76
N ALA A 174 -27.43 8.42 -7.07
CA ALA A 174 -27.56 9.64 -7.86
C ALA A 174 -28.86 9.72 -8.69
N GLY A 175 -29.64 8.63 -8.76
CA GLY A 175 -30.94 8.56 -9.41
C GLY A 175 -32.06 8.42 -8.40
#